data_AF-A0AAD9P7M8-F1
#
_entry.id   AF-A0AAD9P7M8-F1
#
_cell.length_a   1.000
_cell.length_b   1.000
_cell.length_c   1.000
_cell.angle_alpha   90.00
_cell.angle_beta   90.00
_cell.angle_gamma   90.00
#
_symmetry.space_group_name_H-M   'P 1'
#
loop_
_entity.id
_entity.type
_entity.pdbx_description
1 polymer ?
#
loop_
_entity_poly.entity_id
_entity_poly.type
_entity_poly.pdbx_seq_one_letter_code
_entity_poly.pdbx_strand_id
1 'polypeptide(L)'
;MLVTVSEQSDQKVMHMRDQERREIERLQLLNEQLRHQVTEMHHVKADMQAQIERMHQEIAKEYNAHRNEWDARRLLVSDLNELRAVREESRAKVGDDDYDLAAETADPTTLRIALRKAREGEMKASQRLIVIEATYGDVIPRRDFEDLKKRFVEMEEQLELTKNDITVLKSAYNAMTEEQNKLKRETEESARECEKMRRCATPRPKWDRCADVIEGGADRWKTLSDSKTSDQLVGVLLNEIATKTVGTGHVEYFDGLGLDSSVPAYLRYEGQVRNRHLCLRDTILVITDIWKEKAIHDARRPDDPRMPLSDFLLEYFTQRFSLKQMVAEWGYNLIDACKRFHEDETENVGMFYDILRDKARFSRNADALATRQGVNGLPGAIVNPYKTPQRVAALTQAALEQLNSGSGGPSFLKSLREVTLRTEGGDPRFMDWLPILHHQPRLGVDVTRV
;
A
#
# COMPACT_ATOMS: atom_id res chain seq x y z
N MET A 1 27.97 -24.51 -36.02
CA MET A 1 28.40 -23.74 -34.82
C MET A 1 28.65 -22.26 -35.10
N LEU A 2 29.22 -21.83 -36.24
CA LEU A 2 29.37 -20.39 -36.53
C LEU A 2 28.03 -19.66 -36.75
N VAL A 3 27.08 -20.31 -37.45
CA VAL A 3 25.77 -19.73 -37.78
C VAL A 3 24.95 -19.41 -36.52
N THR A 4 25.03 -20.25 -35.49
CA THR A 4 24.28 -20.08 -34.23
C THR A 4 24.86 -18.98 -33.34
N VAL A 5 26.16 -18.70 -33.43
CA VAL A 5 26.80 -17.59 -32.68
C VAL A 5 26.54 -16.25 -33.37
N SER A 6 26.52 -16.23 -34.71
CA SER A 6 26.09 -15.06 -35.49
C SER A 6 24.66 -14.69 -35.15
N GLU A 7 23.74 -15.66 -35.18
CA GLU A 7 22.32 -15.43 -34.89
C GLU A 7 22.07 -14.91 -33.47
N GLN A 8 22.79 -15.41 -32.47
CA GLN A 8 22.74 -14.87 -31.10
C GLN A 8 23.28 -13.45 -30.99
N SER A 9 24.31 -13.11 -31.77
CA SER A 9 24.87 -11.76 -31.82
C SER A 9 23.88 -10.79 -32.48
N ASP A 10 23.26 -11.21 -33.57
CA ASP A 10 22.22 -10.45 -34.27
C ASP A 10 20.99 -10.22 -33.38
N GLN A 11 20.56 -11.23 -32.62
CA GLN A 11 19.46 -11.10 -31.65
C GLN A 11 19.79 -10.08 -30.54
N LYS A 12 21.02 -10.08 -30.01
CA LYS A 12 21.44 -9.09 -29.01
C LYS A 12 21.45 -7.67 -29.59
N VAL A 13 21.94 -7.49 -30.82
CA VAL A 13 21.92 -6.20 -31.51
C VAL A 13 20.48 -5.71 -31.72
N MET A 14 19.57 -6.59 -32.14
CA MET A 14 18.16 -6.24 -32.32
C MET A 14 17.49 -5.85 -30.99
N HIS A 15 17.75 -6.62 -29.92
CA HIS A 15 17.23 -6.30 -28.60
C HIS A 15 17.73 -4.95 -28.08
N MET A 16 19.02 -4.63 -28.24
CA MET A 16 19.55 -3.31 -27.86
C MET A 16 18.90 -2.19 -28.66
N ARG A 17 18.74 -2.35 -29.98
CA ARG A 17 18.05 -1.35 -30.83
C ARG A 17 16.59 -1.15 -30.42
N ASP A 18 15.90 -2.21 -29.98
CA ASP A 18 14.52 -2.12 -29.49
C ASP A 18 14.42 -1.47 -28.11
N GLN A 19 15.44 -1.61 -27.27
CA GLN A 19 15.54 -0.87 -26.02
C GLN A 19 15.83 0.61 -26.25
N GLU A 20 16.77 0.92 -27.15
CA GLU A 20 17.09 2.28 -27.56
C GLU A 20 15.88 3.00 -28.17
N ARG A 21 15.12 2.33 -29.05
CA ARG A 21 13.86 2.87 -29.60
C ARG A 21 12.86 3.22 -28.50
N ARG A 22 12.62 2.30 -27.56
CA ARG A 22 11.69 2.53 -26.44
C ARG A 22 12.15 3.69 -25.53
N GLU A 23 13.45 3.84 -25.33
CA GLU A 23 13.99 4.95 -24.55
C GLU A 23 13.83 6.27 -25.30
N ILE A 24 14.11 6.30 -26.60
CA ILE A 24 13.90 7.49 -27.44
C ILE A 24 12.43 7.91 -27.44
N GLU A 25 11.49 6.95 -27.58
CA GLU A 25 10.06 7.21 -27.52
C GLU A 25 9.63 7.80 -26.16
N ARG A 26 10.14 7.24 -25.06
CA ARG A 26 9.91 7.77 -23.71
C ARG A 26 10.43 9.20 -23.55
N LEU A 27 11.65 9.46 -24.02
CA LEU A 27 12.27 10.77 -23.95
C LEU A 27 11.54 11.79 -24.83
N GLN A 28 11.04 11.39 -26.00
CA GLN A 28 10.22 12.23 -26.85
C GLN A 28 8.91 12.63 -26.17
N LEU A 29 8.21 11.67 -25.56
CA LEU A 29 6.98 11.92 -24.83
C LEU A 29 7.22 12.88 -23.65
N LEU A 30 8.28 12.65 -22.87
CA LEU A 30 8.65 13.53 -21.77
C LEU A 30 9.00 14.94 -22.25
N ASN A 31 9.73 15.06 -23.38
CA ASN A 31 10.07 16.36 -23.95
C ASN A 31 8.82 17.12 -24.40
N GLU A 32 7.85 16.42 -24.99
CA GLU A 32 6.57 17.00 -25.39
C GLU A 32 5.76 17.47 -24.18
N GLN A 33 5.68 16.66 -23.12
CA GLN A 33 5.03 17.05 -21.86
C GLN A 33 5.70 18.27 -21.22
N LEU A 34 7.03 18.31 -21.16
CA LEU A 34 7.77 19.46 -20.62
C LEU A 34 7.55 20.71 -21.46
N ARG A 35 7.49 20.59 -22.79
CA ARG A 35 7.17 21.73 -23.68
C ARG A 35 5.76 22.24 -23.41
N HIS A 36 4.78 21.36 -23.25
CA HIS A 36 3.41 21.75 -22.90
C HIS A 36 3.37 22.51 -21.56
N GLN A 37 4.04 21.98 -20.53
CA GLN A 37 4.12 22.65 -19.23
C GLN A 37 4.79 24.02 -19.33
N VAL A 38 5.86 24.15 -20.12
CA VAL A 38 6.52 25.45 -20.36
C VAL A 38 5.56 26.42 -21.05
N THR A 39 4.81 25.99 -22.07
CA THR A 39 3.83 26.86 -22.75
C THR A 39 2.72 27.29 -21.81
N GLU A 40 2.20 26.37 -20.99
CA GLU A 40 1.16 26.67 -20.01
C GLU A 40 1.64 27.67 -18.96
N MET A 41 2.84 27.47 -18.41
CA MET A 41 3.47 28.41 -17.48
C MET A 41 3.70 29.79 -18.12
N HIS A 42 4.02 29.85 -19.41
CA HIS A 42 4.13 31.11 -20.14
C HIS A 42 2.78 31.82 -20.29
N HIS A 43 1.71 31.10 -20.59
CA HIS A 43 0.35 31.66 -20.65
C HIS A 43 -0.08 32.21 -19.30
N VAL A 44 0.09 31.45 -18.21
CA VAL A 44 -0.24 31.90 -16.85
C VAL A 44 0.55 33.15 -16.48
N LYS A 45 1.85 33.20 -16.82
CA LYS A 45 2.68 34.39 -16.59
C LYS A 45 2.16 35.60 -17.35
N ALA A 46 1.78 35.45 -18.62
CA ALA A 46 1.24 36.53 -19.44
C ALA A 46 -0.08 37.08 -18.88
N ASP A 47 -0.98 36.19 -18.44
CA ASP A 47 -2.26 36.57 -17.84
C ASP A 47 -2.07 37.33 -16.52
N MET A 48 -1.17 36.85 -15.66
CA MET A 48 -0.81 37.54 -14.42
C MET A 48 -0.20 38.92 -14.70
N GLN A 49 0.69 39.03 -15.68
CA GLN A 49 1.26 40.32 -16.08
C GLN A 49 0.18 41.28 -16.58
N ALA A 50 -0.77 40.81 -17.39
CA ALA A 50 -1.90 41.62 -17.85
C ALA A 50 -2.81 42.06 -16.69
N GLN A 51 -2.98 41.25 -15.65
CA GLN A 51 -3.73 41.63 -14.45
C GLN A 51 -2.99 42.70 -13.63
N ILE A 52 -1.67 42.56 -13.45
CA ILE A 52 -0.85 43.56 -12.78
C ILE A 52 -0.92 44.90 -13.53
N GLU A 53 -0.79 44.88 -14.86
CA GLU A 53 -0.91 46.08 -15.71
C GLU A 53 -2.27 46.77 -15.52
N ARG A 54 -3.36 46.00 -15.50
CA ARG A 54 -4.72 46.53 -15.25
C ARG A 54 -4.84 47.16 -13.86
N MET A 55 -4.35 46.50 -12.81
CA MET A 55 -4.38 47.03 -11.45
C MET A 55 -3.55 48.32 -11.34
N HIS A 56 -2.37 48.38 -11.97
CA HIS A 56 -1.58 49.61 -12.01
C HIS A 56 -2.33 50.75 -12.72
N GLN A 57 -3.02 50.48 -13.83
CA GLN A 57 -3.84 51.47 -14.53
C GLN A 57 -5.02 51.94 -13.68
N GLU A 58 -5.70 51.04 -12.96
CA GLU A 58 -6.80 51.38 -12.05
C GLU A 58 -6.31 52.27 -10.90
N ILE A 59 -5.20 51.91 -10.25
CA ILE A 59 -4.59 52.73 -9.20
C ILE A 59 -4.21 54.13 -9.73
N ALA A 60 -3.64 54.21 -10.93
CA ALA A 60 -3.31 55.49 -11.55
C ALA A 60 -4.56 56.33 -11.86
N LYS A 61 -5.66 55.71 -12.29
CA LYS A 61 -6.95 56.39 -12.50
C LYS A 61 -7.52 56.93 -11.20
N GLU A 62 -7.57 56.11 -10.15
CA GLU A 62 -8.05 56.52 -8.83
C GLU A 62 -7.20 57.66 -8.25
N TYR A 63 -5.87 57.56 -8.36
CA TYR A 63 -4.97 58.62 -7.92
C TYR A 63 -5.25 59.96 -8.64
N ASN A 64 -5.43 59.93 -9.96
CA ASN A 64 -5.75 61.11 -10.74
C ASN A 64 -7.15 61.67 -10.39
N ALA A 65 -8.13 60.80 -10.18
CA ALA A 65 -9.48 61.21 -9.78
C ALA A 65 -9.46 61.93 -8.42
N HIS A 66 -8.78 61.36 -7.42
CA HIS A 66 -8.59 62.00 -6.12
C HIS A 66 -7.85 63.33 -6.21
N ARG A 67 -6.84 63.42 -7.07
CA ARG A 67 -6.12 64.67 -7.29
C ARG A 67 -7.01 65.75 -7.90
N ASN A 68 -7.79 65.38 -8.93
CA ASN A 68 -8.74 66.30 -9.56
C ASN A 68 -9.83 66.76 -8.58
N GLU A 69 -10.35 65.84 -7.76
CA GLU A 69 -11.33 66.18 -6.73
C GLU A 69 -10.74 67.12 -5.67
N TRP A 70 -9.50 66.87 -5.25
CA TRP A 70 -8.80 67.73 -4.30
C TRP A 70 -8.56 69.13 -4.87
N ASP A 71 -8.12 69.23 -6.13
CA ASP A 71 -7.93 70.51 -6.82
C ASP A 71 -9.26 71.27 -6.96
N ALA A 72 -10.36 70.58 -7.29
CA ALA A 72 -11.69 71.17 -7.35
C ALA A 72 -12.17 71.67 -5.98
N ARG A 73 -11.98 70.89 -4.91
CA ARG A 73 -12.29 71.30 -3.53
C ARG A 73 -11.48 72.52 -3.11
N ARG A 74 -10.18 72.55 -3.44
CA ARG A 74 -9.31 73.69 -3.14
C ARG A 74 -9.79 74.96 -3.85
N LEU A 75 -10.17 74.85 -5.13
CA LEU A 75 -10.71 75.97 -5.90
C LEU A 75 -12.03 76.47 -5.30
N LEU A 76 -12.97 75.58 -4.98
CA LEU A 76 -14.24 75.93 -4.35
C LEU A 76 -14.08 76.59 -2.98
N VAL A 77 -13.09 76.14 -2.18
CA VAL A 77 -12.78 76.79 -0.89
C VAL A 77 -12.22 78.20 -1.12
N SER A 78 -11.39 78.41 -2.14
CA SER A 78 -10.95 79.75 -2.53
C SER A 78 -12.13 80.63 -2.91
N ASP A 79 -13.00 80.16 -3.82
CA ASP A 79 -14.19 80.89 -4.27
C ASP A 79 -15.13 81.20 -3.10
N LEU A 80 -15.34 80.26 -2.17
CA LEU A 80 -16.16 80.48 -0.97
C LEU A 80 -15.55 81.53 -0.05
N ASN A 81 -14.23 81.55 0.10
CA ASN A 81 -13.54 82.56 0.91
C ASN A 81 -13.62 83.93 0.23
N GLU A 82 -13.48 84.01 -1.09
CA GLU A 82 -13.67 85.24 -1.87
C GLU A 82 -15.11 85.76 -1.74
N LEU A 83 -16.12 84.90 -1.92
CA LEU A 83 -17.52 85.27 -1.74
C LEU A 83 -17.84 85.71 -0.31
N ARG A 84 -17.24 85.05 0.70
CA ARG A 84 -17.36 85.47 2.11
C ARG A 84 -16.74 86.85 2.32
N ALA A 85 -15.54 87.09 1.80
CA ALA A 85 -14.88 88.39 1.87
C ALA A 85 -15.72 89.49 1.19
N VAL A 86 -16.27 89.22 0.00
CA VAL A 86 -17.15 90.16 -0.71
C VAL A 86 -18.45 90.41 0.06
N ARG A 87 -19.04 89.37 0.68
CA ARG A 87 -20.26 89.52 1.50
C ARG A 87 -19.97 90.31 2.77
N GLU A 88 -18.85 90.06 3.41
CA GLU A 88 -18.42 90.77 4.61
C GLU A 88 -18.06 92.23 4.31
N GLU A 89 -17.42 92.50 3.17
CA GLU A 89 -17.21 93.85 2.66
C GLU A 89 -18.52 94.55 2.31
N SER A 90 -19.48 93.83 1.69
CA SER A 90 -20.81 94.36 1.38
C SER A 90 -21.62 94.62 2.66
N ARG A 91 -21.50 93.77 3.67
CA ARG A 91 -22.10 93.96 5.00
C ARG A 91 -21.41 95.06 5.79
N ALA A 92 -20.11 95.29 5.59
CA ALA A 92 -19.42 96.44 6.18
C ALA A 92 -19.83 97.76 5.50
N LYS A 93 -20.16 97.72 4.20
CA LYS A 93 -20.68 98.87 3.44
C LYS A 93 -22.17 99.14 3.72
N VAL A 94 -22.97 98.11 3.93
CA VAL A 94 -24.35 98.19 4.45
C VAL A 94 -24.25 98.14 5.97
N GLY A 95 -23.84 99.27 6.57
CA GLY A 95 -23.73 99.41 8.02
C GLY A 95 -24.99 98.89 8.75
N ASP A 96 -24.78 98.56 10.03
CA ASP A 96 -25.68 97.91 10.99
C ASP A 96 -27.01 98.66 11.28
N ASP A 97 -27.49 99.51 10.37
CA ASP A 97 -28.58 100.47 10.57
C ASP A 97 -29.84 100.24 9.69
N ASP A 98 -29.90 99.23 8.79
CA ASP A 98 -30.99 99.17 7.78
C ASP A 98 -31.83 97.86 7.73
N TYR A 99 -31.59 96.88 8.60
CA TYR A 99 -32.32 95.59 8.54
C TYR A 99 -33.54 95.46 9.46
N ASP A 100 -33.69 96.32 10.48
CA ASP A 100 -34.79 96.19 11.46
C ASP A 100 -35.97 97.15 11.23
N LEU A 101 -35.94 98.03 10.21
CA LEU A 101 -37.05 98.95 9.91
C LEU A 101 -37.80 98.68 8.59
N ALA A 102 -37.27 97.79 7.74
CA ALA A 102 -37.84 97.54 6.40
C ALA A 102 -38.94 96.45 6.36
N ALA A 103 -39.07 95.63 7.42
CA ALA A 103 -40.04 94.53 7.42
C ALA A 103 -41.48 94.96 7.73
N GLU A 104 -41.68 96.05 8.49
CA GLU A 104 -43.01 96.59 8.81
C GLU A 104 -43.42 97.84 8.01
N THR A 105 -42.51 98.43 7.24
CA THR A 105 -42.80 99.56 6.34
C THR A 105 -42.01 99.52 5.03
N ALA A 106 -42.11 98.42 4.26
CA ALA A 106 -41.56 98.42 2.91
C ALA A 106 -42.27 99.50 2.05
N ASP A 107 -41.58 100.61 1.79
CA ASP A 107 -42.06 101.72 0.96
C ASP A 107 -42.69 101.18 -0.34
N PRO A 108 -43.91 101.58 -0.74
CA PRO A 108 -44.55 101.15 -1.99
C PRO A 108 -43.64 101.18 -3.23
N THR A 109 -42.62 102.03 -3.24
CA THR A 109 -41.60 102.05 -4.30
C THR A 109 -40.73 100.78 -4.32
N THR A 110 -40.30 100.28 -3.16
CA THR A 110 -39.47 99.07 -3.02
C THR A 110 -40.23 97.82 -3.44
N LEU A 111 -41.51 97.70 -3.05
CA LEU A 111 -42.39 96.62 -3.50
C LEU A 111 -42.63 96.68 -5.01
N ARG A 112 -42.71 97.88 -5.60
CA ARG A 112 -42.85 98.06 -7.05
C ARG A 112 -41.57 97.66 -7.81
N ILE A 113 -40.39 97.97 -7.25
CA ILE A 113 -39.11 97.56 -7.82
C ILE A 113 -38.94 96.04 -7.71
N ALA A 114 -39.28 95.44 -6.57
CA ALA A 114 -39.26 93.99 -6.38
C ALA A 114 -40.23 93.28 -7.34
N LEU A 115 -41.46 93.80 -7.49
CA LEU A 115 -42.44 93.27 -8.45
C LEU A 115 -41.94 93.38 -9.89
N ARG A 116 -41.34 94.51 -10.28
CA ARG A 116 -40.75 94.67 -11.62
C ARG A 116 -39.63 93.65 -11.84
N LYS A 117 -38.75 93.48 -10.86
CA LYS A 117 -37.63 92.53 -10.94
C LYS A 117 -38.11 91.07 -10.98
N ALA A 118 -39.19 90.74 -10.26
CA ALA A 118 -39.83 89.44 -10.31
C ALA A 118 -40.44 89.17 -11.70
N ARG A 119 -41.15 90.15 -12.27
CA ARG A 119 -41.70 90.06 -13.65
C ARG A 119 -40.62 89.95 -14.72
N GLU A 120 -39.52 90.69 -14.57
CA GLU A 120 -38.35 90.56 -15.46
C GLU A 120 -37.71 89.17 -15.32
N GLY A 121 -37.64 88.63 -14.11
CA GLY A 121 -37.15 87.27 -13.85
C GLY A 121 -38.04 86.20 -14.48
N GLU A 122 -39.36 86.33 -14.30
CA GLU A 122 -40.37 85.47 -14.91
C GLU A 122 -40.25 85.49 -16.44
N MET A 123 -40.20 86.69 -17.05
CA MET A 123 -40.05 86.83 -18.50
C MET A 123 -38.76 86.16 -19.02
N LYS A 124 -37.64 86.30 -18.31
CA LYS A 124 -36.38 85.63 -18.67
C LYS A 124 -36.47 84.12 -18.55
N ALA A 125 -37.12 83.60 -17.52
CA ALA A 125 -37.34 82.16 -17.34
C ALA A 125 -38.24 81.61 -18.44
N SER A 126 -39.35 82.28 -18.75
CA SER A 126 -40.24 81.91 -19.86
C SER A 126 -39.52 81.92 -21.20
N GLN A 127 -38.68 82.92 -21.48
CA GLN A 127 -37.88 82.96 -22.70
C GLN A 127 -36.88 81.80 -22.78
N ARG A 128 -36.20 81.45 -21.68
CA ARG A 128 -35.31 80.28 -21.65
C ARG A 128 -36.07 78.99 -21.89
N LEU A 129 -37.26 78.86 -21.33
CA LEU A 129 -38.13 77.70 -21.53
C LEU A 129 -38.58 77.59 -22.99
N ILE A 130 -38.95 78.69 -23.63
CA ILE A 130 -39.28 78.74 -25.06
C ILE A 130 -38.07 78.35 -25.92
N VAL A 131 -36.86 78.84 -25.60
CA VAL A 131 -35.63 78.46 -26.32
C VAL A 131 -35.33 76.98 -26.13
N ILE A 132 -35.45 76.47 -24.90
CA ILE A 132 -35.32 75.05 -24.57
C ILE A 132 -36.32 74.25 -25.42
N GLU A 133 -37.62 74.53 -25.34
CA GLU A 133 -38.65 73.83 -26.12
C GLU A 133 -38.41 73.88 -27.64
N ALA A 134 -38.00 75.04 -28.17
CA ALA A 134 -37.66 75.19 -29.59
C ALA A 134 -36.40 74.39 -29.96
N THR A 135 -35.39 74.36 -29.09
CA THR A 135 -34.18 73.56 -29.31
C THR A 135 -34.46 72.06 -29.19
N TYR A 136 -35.31 71.63 -28.24
CA TYR A 136 -35.66 70.22 -28.00
C TYR A 136 -36.69 69.67 -29.00
N GLY A 137 -37.41 70.54 -29.72
CA GLY A 137 -38.39 70.13 -30.75
C GLY A 137 -37.78 69.38 -31.94
N ASP A 138 -36.47 69.54 -32.18
CA ASP A 138 -35.77 69.00 -33.36
C ASP A 138 -34.65 67.99 -33.03
N VAL A 139 -34.43 67.63 -31.76
CA VAL A 139 -33.24 66.85 -31.36
C VAL A 139 -33.43 65.34 -31.48
N ILE A 140 -34.66 64.82 -31.51
CA ILE A 140 -34.95 63.42 -31.85
C ILE A 140 -36.27 63.34 -32.62
N PRO A 141 -36.26 63.12 -33.94
CA PRO A 141 -37.46 62.80 -34.69
C PRO A 141 -38.20 61.64 -34.01
N ARG A 142 -39.53 61.75 -33.82
CA ARG A 142 -40.33 60.73 -33.11
C ARG A 142 -40.08 59.30 -33.64
N ARG A 143 -39.81 59.17 -34.93
CA ARG A 143 -39.43 57.91 -35.58
C ARG A 143 -38.16 57.28 -34.97
N ASP A 144 -37.11 58.06 -34.79
CA ASP A 144 -35.84 57.56 -34.25
C ASP A 144 -35.99 57.18 -32.77
N PHE A 145 -36.83 57.90 -32.03
CA PHE A 145 -37.18 57.56 -30.65
C PHE A 145 -37.97 56.23 -30.59
N GLU A 146 -38.96 56.04 -31.45
CA GLU A 146 -39.72 54.79 -31.54
C GLU A 146 -38.84 53.62 -31.96
N ASP A 147 -37.96 53.81 -32.95
CA ASP A 147 -36.99 52.81 -33.41
C ASP A 147 -35.96 52.47 -32.33
N LEU A 148 -35.52 53.44 -31.54
CA LEU A 148 -34.62 53.22 -30.41
C LEU A 148 -35.33 52.49 -29.27
N LYS A 149 -36.58 52.86 -28.97
CA LYS A 149 -37.41 52.20 -27.95
C LYS A 149 -37.68 50.74 -28.32
N LYS A 150 -37.96 50.46 -29.60
CA LYS A 150 -38.14 49.08 -30.09
C LYS A 150 -36.87 48.25 -29.91
N ARG A 151 -35.72 48.78 -30.32
CA ARG A 151 -34.41 48.11 -30.14
C ARG A 151 -34.08 47.87 -28.67
N PHE A 152 -34.46 48.80 -27.80
CA PHE A 152 -34.26 48.65 -26.37
C PHE A 152 -35.09 47.48 -25.81
N VAL A 153 -36.37 47.39 -26.17
CA VAL A 153 -37.23 46.26 -25.76
C VAL A 153 -36.70 44.93 -26.31
N GLU A 154 -36.30 44.87 -27.58
CA GLU A 154 -35.68 43.68 -28.19
C GLU A 154 -34.39 43.26 -27.45
N MET A 155 -33.57 44.23 -27.05
CA MET A 155 -32.33 43.98 -26.30
C MET A 155 -32.62 43.51 -24.87
N GLU A 156 -33.62 44.06 -24.21
CA GLU A 156 -34.07 43.61 -22.88
C GLU A 156 -34.56 42.16 -22.93
N GLU A 157 -35.35 41.80 -23.94
CA GLU A 157 -35.81 40.42 -24.14
C GLU A 157 -34.63 39.45 -24.36
N GLN A 158 -33.65 39.82 -25.19
CA GLN A 158 -32.45 39.00 -25.40
C GLN A 158 -31.61 38.87 -24.12
N LEU A 159 -31.54 39.93 -23.32
CA LEU A 159 -30.82 39.92 -22.06
C LEU A 159 -31.51 38.98 -21.04
N GLU A 160 -32.83 38.98 -20.98
CA GLU A 160 -33.57 38.03 -20.14
C GLU A 160 -33.44 36.58 -20.61
N LEU A 161 -33.48 36.33 -21.92
CA LEU A 161 -33.24 34.99 -22.47
C LEU A 161 -31.84 34.47 -22.11
N THR A 162 -30.81 35.27 -22.34
CA THR A 162 -29.43 34.87 -22.02
C THR A 162 -29.19 34.70 -20.51
N LYS A 163 -29.84 35.51 -19.66
CA LYS A 163 -29.85 35.28 -18.21
C LYS A 163 -30.43 33.91 -17.87
N ASN A 164 -31.55 33.53 -18.49
CA ASN A 164 -32.18 32.24 -18.26
C ASN A 164 -31.29 31.08 -18.75
N ASP A 165 -30.63 31.22 -19.91
CA ASP A 165 -29.69 30.21 -20.39
C ASP A 165 -28.50 30.05 -19.44
N ILE A 166 -27.99 31.15 -18.88
CA ILE A 166 -26.91 31.12 -17.89
C ILE A 166 -27.36 30.40 -16.60
N THR A 167 -28.60 30.60 -16.14
CA THR A 167 -29.08 29.92 -14.93
C THR A 167 -29.23 28.42 -15.16
N VAL A 168 -29.75 28.01 -16.32
CA VAL A 168 -29.84 26.60 -16.72
C VAL A 168 -28.44 25.98 -16.81
N LEU A 169 -27.50 26.64 -17.50
CA LEU A 169 -26.14 26.15 -17.67
C LEU A 169 -25.41 26.01 -16.32
N LYS A 170 -25.61 26.97 -15.40
CA LYS A 170 -25.09 26.87 -14.03
C LYS A 170 -25.65 25.66 -13.29
N SER A 171 -26.94 25.38 -13.42
CA SER A 171 -27.55 24.21 -12.75
C SER A 171 -27.01 22.89 -13.31
N ALA A 172 -26.83 22.79 -14.64
CA ALA A 172 -26.24 21.63 -15.28
C ALA A 172 -24.77 21.43 -14.88
N TYR A 173 -23.99 22.51 -14.82
CA TYR A 173 -22.60 22.48 -14.35
C TYR A 173 -22.49 22.00 -12.90
N ASN A 174 -23.37 22.50 -12.02
CA ASN A 174 -23.40 22.07 -10.62
C ASN A 174 -23.73 20.57 -10.52
N ALA A 175 -24.72 20.09 -11.28
CA ALA A 175 -25.08 18.67 -11.32
C ALA A 175 -23.90 17.80 -11.80
N MET A 176 -23.21 18.18 -12.87
CA MET A 176 -22.02 17.45 -13.34
C MET A 176 -20.88 17.48 -12.31
N THR A 177 -20.68 18.60 -11.61
CA THR A 177 -19.68 18.71 -10.56
C THR A 177 -19.99 17.78 -9.38
N GLU A 178 -21.26 17.65 -9.02
CA GLU A 178 -21.71 16.70 -8.00
C GLU A 178 -21.45 15.24 -8.43
N GLU A 179 -21.76 14.88 -9.68
CA GLU A 179 -21.46 13.56 -10.22
C GLU A 179 -19.96 13.25 -10.24
N GLN A 180 -19.12 14.20 -10.68
CA GLN A 180 -17.67 14.05 -10.63
C GLN A 180 -17.16 13.83 -9.21
N ASN A 181 -17.71 14.55 -8.23
CA ASN A 181 -17.35 14.38 -6.83
C ASN A 181 -17.82 13.02 -6.27
N LYS A 182 -18.98 12.51 -6.71
CA LYS A 182 -19.44 11.16 -6.35
C LYS A 182 -18.49 10.09 -6.92
N LEU A 183 -18.19 10.15 -8.21
CA LEU A 183 -17.26 9.22 -8.86
C LEU A 183 -15.89 9.24 -8.19
N LYS A 184 -15.35 10.43 -7.86
CA LYS A 184 -14.09 10.53 -7.11
C LYS A 184 -14.14 9.77 -5.78
N ARG A 185 -15.19 9.94 -4.98
CA ARG A 185 -15.35 9.21 -3.72
C ARG A 185 -15.41 7.70 -3.93
N GLU A 186 -16.14 7.24 -4.95
CA GLU A 186 -16.22 5.82 -5.30
C GLU A 186 -14.86 5.25 -5.71
N THR A 187 -14.08 6.00 -6.51
CA THR A 187 -12.72 5.59 -6.88
C THR A 187 -11.78 5.53 -5.68
N GLU A 188 -11.86 6.48 -4.76
CA GLU A 188 -11.07 6.48 -3.52
C GLU A 188 -11.47 5.32 -2.61
N GLU A 189 -12.76 4.98 -2.54
CA GLU A 189 -13.27 3.86 -1.77
C GLU A 189 -12.80 2.51 -2.33
N SER A 190 -12.92 2.34 -3.65
CA SER A 190 -12.41 1.14 -4.34
C SER A 190 -10.88 1.02 -4.18
N ALA A 191 -10.14 2.12 -4.26
CA ALA A 191 -8.69 2.11 -4.01
C ALA A 191 -8.36 1.70 -2.57
N ARG A 192 -9.09 2.21 -1.58
CA ARG A 192 -8.95 1.81 -0.16
C ARG A 192 -9.25 0.32 0.03
N GLU A 193 -10.28 -0.21 -0.63
CA GLU A 193 -10.63 -1.61 -0.56
C GLU A 193 -9.56 -2.51 -1.20
N CYS A 194 -9.07 -2.15 -2.39
CA CYS A 194 -7.95 -2.83 -3.04
C CYS A 194 -6.70 -2.85 -2.16
N GLU A 195 -6.38 -1.73 -1.51
CA GLU A 195 -5.24 -1.65 -0.59
C GLU A 195 -5.44 -2.54 0.64
N LYS A 196 -6.65 -2.57 1.21
CA LYS A 196 -7.00 -3.49 2.31
C LYS A 196 -6.83 -4.94 1.89
N MET A 197 -7.33 -5.32 0.71
CA MET A 197 -7.17 -6.66 0.15
C MET A 197 -5.69 -7.00 -0.07
N ARG A 198 -4.88 -6.08 -0.61
CA ARG A 198 -3.42 -6.27 -0.78
C ARG A 198 -2.72 -6.56 0.54
N ARG A 199 -3.09 -5.85 1.62
CA ARG A 199 -2.52 -6.07 2.95
C ARG A 199 -2.92 -7.41 3.56
N CYS A 200 -4.13 -7.89 3.29
CA CYS A 200 -4.65 -9.15 3.85
C CYS A 200 -4.31 -10.39 3.00
N ALA A 201 -4.04 -10.24 1.69
CA ALA A 201 -3.84 -11.35 0.77
C ALA A 201 -2.53 -12.12 0.97
N THR A 202 -1.49 -11.49 1.54
CA THR A 202 -0.26 -12.17 1.93
C THR A 202 0.28 -11.58 3.23
N PRO A 203 0.20 -12.30 4.36
CA PRO A 203 0.92 -11.90 5.57
C PRO A 203 2.39 -11.74 5.23
N ARG A 204 2.92 -10.52 5.40
CA ARG A 204 4.32 -10.22 5.09
C ARG A 204 5.22 -11.13 5.94
N PRO A 205 6.23 -11.80 5.34
CA PRO A 205 7.14 -12.65 6.10
C PRO A 205 7.79 -11.88 7.25
N LYS A 206 7.95 -12.55 8.40
CA LYS A 206 8.69 -12.00 9.55
C LYS A 206 10.19 -12.05 9.26
N TRP A 207 10.68 -11.03 8.56
CA TRP A 207 12.07 -10.92 8.10
C TRP A 207 13.10 -10.94 9.23
N ASP A 208 12.73 -10.60 10.46
CA ASP A 208 13.63 -10.63 11.62
C ASP A 208 14.18 -12.04 11.89
N ARG A 209 13.41 -13.10 11.57
CA ARG A 209 13.85 -14.49 11.73
C ARG A 209 15.03 -14.86 10.83
N CYS A 210 15.29 -14.09 9.77
CA CYS A 210 16.43 -14.35 8.90
C CYS A 210 17.77 -14.06 9.60
N ALA A 211 17.78 -13.23 10.64
CA ALA A 211 18.97 -12.97 11.46
C ALA A 211 19.49 -14.25 12.14
N ASP A 212 18.61 -15.21 12.46
CA ASP A 212 18.97 -16.45 13.15
C ASP A 212 19.64 -17.47 12.22
N VAL A 213 19.42 -17.35 10.90
CA VAL A 213 19.83 -18.35 9.89
C VAL A 213 21.01 -17.87 9.04
N ILE A 214 21.20 -16.55 8.93
CA ILE A 214 22.26 -15.95 8.13
C ILE A 214 23.55 -15.87 8.95
N GLU A 215 24.65 -16.32 8.35
CA GLU A 215 25.99 -16.21 8.94
C GLU A 215 26.35 -14.74 9.13
N GLY A 216 26.75 -14.36 10.35
CA GLY A 216 26.96 -12.96 10.75
C GLY A 216 25.78 -12.33 11.51
N GLY A 217 24.70 -13.08 11.75
CA GLY A 217 23.66 -12.75 12.72
C GLY A 217 22.87 -11.47 12.40
N ALA A 218 22.31 -10.86 13.46
CA ALA A 218 21.43 -9.70 13.37
C ALA A 218 22.09 -8.47 12.73
N ASP A 219 23.38 -8.22 12.98
CA ASP A 219 24.08 -7.03 12.48
C ASP A 219 24.30 -7.09 10.96
N ARG A 220 24.69 -8.27 10.45
CA ARG A 220 24.83 -8.48 9.01
C ARG A 220 23.47 -8.49 8.33
N TRP A 221 22.45 -9.12 8.93
CA TRP A 221 21.10 -9.08 8.39
C TRP A 221 20.56 -7.67 8.31
N LYS A 222 20.78 -6.84 9.34
CA LYS A 222 20.39 -5.43 9.34
C LYS A 222 21.04 -4.69 8.17
N THR A 223 22.33 -4.89 7.94
CA THR A 223 23.05 -4.28 6.82
C THR A 223 22.54 -4.76 5.46
N LEU A 224 22.21 -6.05 5.34
CA LEU A 224 21.70 -6.65 4.11
C LEU A 224 20.24 -6.29 3.82
N SER A 225 19.44 -6.07 4.86
CA SER A 225 18.02 -5.77 4.76
C SER A 225 17.70 -4.29 4.74
N ASP A 226 18.67 -3.45 5.14
CA ASP A 226 18.48 -2.01 5.20
C ASP A 226 18.08 -1.47 3.82
N SER A 227 17.08 -0.60 3.81
CA SER A 227 16.51 0.04 2.62
C SER A 227 15.99 -0.90 1.50
N LYS A 228 15.77 -2.20 1.76
CA LYS A 228 15.24 -3.16 0.76
C LYS A 228 13.74 -3.44 0.91
N THR A 229 13.06 -3.63 -0.21
CA THR A 229 11.67 -4.10 -0.25
C THR A 229 11.58 -5.60 0.05
N SER A 230 10.41 -6.11 0.42
CA SER A 230 10.28 -7.54 0.72
C SER A 230 10.59 -8.45 -0.45
N ASP A 231 10.27 -8.04 -1.67
CA ASP A 231 10.63 -8.75 -2.89
C ASP A 231 12.16 -8.80 -3.09
N GLN A 232 12.83 -7.67 -2.85
CA GLN A 232 14.29 -7.60 -2.88
C GLN A 232 14.95 -8.44 -1.79
N LEU A 233 14.35 -8.54 -0.59
CA LEU A 233 14.82 -9.41 0.49
C LEU A 233 14.73 -10.89 0.11
N VAL A 234 13.70 -11.30 -0.67
CA VAL A 234 13.65 -12.66 -1.23
C VAL A 234 14.87 -12.89 -2.11
N GLY A 235 15.23 -11.95 -2.98
CA GLY A 235 16.41 -12.04 -3.82
C GLY A 235 17.72 -12.17 -3.04
N VAL A 236 17.87 -11.45 -1.93
CA VAL A 236 19.04 -11.56 -1.03
C VAL A 236 19.14 -12.95 -0.42
N LEU A 237 18.03 -13.50 0.05
CA LEU A 237 18.00 -14.84 0.64
C LEU A 237 18.24 -15.92 -0.39
N LEU A 238 17.66 -15.80 -1.60
CA LEU A 238 17.92 -16.72 -2.70
C LEU A 238 19.39 -16.68 -3.09
N ASN A 239 20.03 -15.51 -3.07
CA ASN A 239 21.45 -15.39 -3.33
C ASN A 239 22.29 -16.02 -2.22
N GLU A 240 21.93 -15.83 -0.94
CA GLU A 240 22.58 -16.50 0.20
C GLU A 240 22.47 -18.03 0.14
N ILE A 241 21.27 -18.54 -0.16
CA ILE A 241 21.04 -19.97 -0.36
C ILE A 241 21.79 -20.47 -1.59
N ALA A 242 21.80 -19.70 -2.68
CA ALA A 242 22.57 -20.01 -3.89
C ALA A 242 24.07 -20.01 -3.62
N THR A 243 24.61 -19.08 -2.83
CA THR A 243 26.03 -19.08 -2.45
C THR A 243 26.37 -20.21 -1.49
N LYS A 244 25.41 -20.65 -0.65
CA LYS A 244 25.55 -21.85 0.19
C LYS A 244 25.44 -23.16 -0.60
N THR A 245 24.72 -23.17 -1.72
CA THR A 245 24.50 -24.37 -2.55
C THR A 245 25.41 -24.45 -3.79
N VAL A 246 25.94 -23.31 -4.24
CA VAL A 246 26.84 -23.15 -5.39
C VAL A 246 28.12 -22.48 -4.91
N GLY A 247 28.96 -23.28 -4.24
CA GLY A 247 30.42 -23.20 -4.25
C GLY A 247 31.07 -21.82 -4.20
N THR A 248 31.29 -21.31 -2.99
CA THR A 248 32.60 -20.74 -2.65
C THR A 248 33.54 -21.88 -2.31
N GLY A 249 34.17 -22.47 -3.34
CA GLY A 249 35.54 -23.02 -3.41
C GLY A 249 36.24 -23.74 -2.25
N HIS A 250 35.62 -24.04 -1.11
CA HIS A 250 36.15 -24.97 -0.13
C HIS A 250 35.25 -26.20 -0.17
N VAL A 251 35.64 -27.18 -0.98
CA VAL A 251 35.21 -28.55 -0.72
C VAL A 251 35.73 -28.86 0.68
N GLU A 252 34.84 -28.92 1.67
CA GLU A 252 35.23 -29.37 3.00
C GLU A 252 35.62 -30.84 2.90
N TYR A 253 36.80 -31.16 3.42
CA TYR A 253 37.29 -32.52 3.52
C TYR A 253 37.44 -32.87 5.00
N PHE A 254 37.06 -34.09 5.36
CA PHE A 254 37.51 -34.70 6.59
C PHE A 254 38.94 -35.23 6.39
N ASP A 255 39.76 -35.11 7.43
CA ASP A 255 41.02 -35.81 7.49
C ASP A 255 40.77 -37.26 7.93
N GLY A 256 41.28 -38.21 7.14
CA GLY A 256 41.23 -39.62 7.48
C GLY A 256 41.95 -39.91 8.80
N LEU A 257 41.32 -40.71 9.67
CA LEU A 257 41.81 -41.15 10.98
C LEU A 257 42.96 -42.16 10.89
N GLY A 258 43.38 -42.55 9.68
CA GLY A 258 44.49 -43.47 9.45
C GLY A 258 44.07 -44.95 9.40
N LEU A 259 45.08 -45.82 9.30
CA LEU A 259 44.90 -47.27 9.12
C LEU A 259 45.12 -48.08 10.41
N ASP A 260 45.20 -47.40 11.55
CA ASP A 260 45.54 -48.04 12.82
C ASP A 260 44.46 -49.02 13.30
N SER A 261 44.88 -50.03 14.06
CA SER A 261 43.97 -51.04 14.65
C SER A 261 42.95 -50.44 15.63
N SER A 262 43.26 -49.30 16.25
CA SER A 262 42.37 -48.55 17.16
C SER A 262 41.20 -47.83 16.47
N VAL A 263 41.30 -47.59 15.16
CA VAL A 263 40.23 -46.96 14.37
C VAL A 263 39.24 -48.03 13.92
N PRO A 264 37.91 -47.81 14.02
CA PRO A 264 36.92 -48.76 13.52
C PRO A 264 37.12 -49.07 12.03
N ALA A 265 36.95 -50.33 11.65
CA ALA A 265 37.33 -50.81 10.31
C ALA A 265 36.64 -50.05 9.16
N TYR A 266 35.40 -49.59 9.35
CA TYR A 266 34.63 -48.79 8.38
C TYR A 266 35.09 -47.33 8.23
N LEU A 267 36.04 -46.86 9.05
CA LEU A 267 36.64 -45.52 8.97
C LEU A 267 38.14 -45.54 8.65
N ARG A 268 38.75 -46.72 8.52
CA ARG A 268 40.18 -46.85 8.24
C ARG A 268 40.47 -46.36 6.82
N TYR A 269 40.93 -45.12 6.73
CA TYR A 269 41.26 -44.45 5.48
C TYR A 269 42.33 -43.40 5.73
N GLU A 270 43.23 -43.25 4.75
CA GLU A 270 44.32 -42.30 4.78
C GLU A 270 44.14 -41.27 3.66
N GLY A 271 44.28 -39.99 3.99
CA GLY A 271 44.06 -38.88 3.07
C GLY A 271 42.74 -38.15 3.29
N GLN A 272 42.41 -37.26 2.35
CA GLN A 272 41.25 -36.38 2.44
C GLN A 272 39.96 -37.08 1.97
N VAL A 273 38.92 -37.00 2.80
CA VAL A 273 37.60 -37.57 2.54
C VAL A 273 36.61 -36.46 2.31
N ARG A 274 35.93 -36.44 1.16
CA ARG A 274 35.01 -35.34 0.80
C ARG A 274 33.81 -35.29 1.75
N ASN A 275 33.52 -34.12 2.30
CA ASN A 275 32.28 -33.86 3.02
C ASN A 275 31.14 -33.63 2.00
N ARG A 276 30.07 -34.43 2.14
CA ARG A 276 28.85 -34.37 1.31
C ARG A 276 27.73 -33.59 1.99
N HIS A 277 27.91 -33.20 3.25
CA HIS A 277 26.90 -32.52 4.05
C HIS A 277 25.55 -33.25 4.01
N LEU A 278 25.53 -34.53 4.39
CA LEU A 278 24.29 -35.30 4.44
C LEU A 278 23.22 -34.57 5.25
N CYS A 279 22.04 -34.40 4.65
CA CYS A 279 20.90 -33.80 5.32
C CYS A 279 20.19 -34.84 6.21
N LEU A 280 19.35 -34.38 7.13
CA LEU A 280 18.63 -35.26 8.07
C LEU A 280 17.82 -36.34 7.33
N ARG A 281 17.13 -35.98 6.24
CA ARG A 281 16.34 -36.90 5.42
C ARG A 281 17.20 -38.03 4.85
N ASP A 282 18.33 -37.69 4.23
CA ASP A 282 19.22 -38.68 3.59
C ASP A 282 19.87 -39.57 4.64
N THR A 283 20.23 -39.00 5.79
CA THR A 283 20.77 -39.74 6.93
C THR A 283 19.77 -40.78 7.44
N ILE A 284 18.51 -40.40 7.60
CA ILE A 284 17.43 -41.32 8.02
C ILE A 284 17.23 -42.44 6.99
N LEU A 285 17.25 -42.13 5.69
CA LEU A 285 17.09 -43.13 4.64
C LEU A 285 18.22 -44.16 4.67
N VAL A 286 19.47 -43.70 4.80
CA VAL A 286 20.65 -44.57 4.89
C VAL A 286 20.59 -45.44 6.15
N ILE A 287 20.28 -44.86 7.32
CA ILE A 287 20.15 -45.63 8.58
C ILE A 287 19.04 -46.67 8.48
N THR A 288 17.88 -46.30 7.93
CA THR A 288 16.74 -47.22 7.77
C THR A 288 17.10 -48.40 6.88
N ASP A 289 17.85 -48.14 5.80
CA ASP A 289 18.30 -49.17 4.87
C ASP A 289 19.36 -50.09 5.50
N ILE A 290 20.32 -49.53 6.25
CA ILE A 290 21.30 -50.31 7.03
C ILE A 290 20.58 -51.24 8.02
N TRP A 291 19.58 -50.75 8.75
CA TRP A 291 18.81 -51.58 9.68
C TRP A 291 18.07 -52.73 8.99
N LYS A 292 17.47 -52.46 7.83
CA LYS A 292 16.79 -53.48 7.02
C LYS A 292 17.76 -54.56 6.56
N GLU A 293 18.90 -54.16 6.00
CA GLU A 293 19.92 -55.12 5.53
C GLU A 293 20.54 -55.91 6.70
N LYS A 294 20.75 -55.25 7.86
CA LYS A 294 21.24 -55.94 9.05
C LYS A 294 20.26 -57.00 9.55
N ALA A 295 18.96 -56.68 9.58
CA ALA A 295 17.94 -57.64 9.97
C ALA A 295 17.90 -58.85 9.02
N ILE A 296 18.09 -58.64 7.71
CA ILE A 296 18.18 -59.73 6.71
C ILE A 296 19.47 -60.54 6.93
N HIS A 297 20.60 -59.89 7.17
CA HIS A 297 21.89 -60.53 7.42
C HIS A 297 21.83 -61.44 8.66
N ASP A 298 21.29 -60.92 9.77
CA ASP A 298 21.15 -61.67 11.02
C ASP A 298 20.13 -62.82 10.90
N ALA A 299 19.07 -62.65 10.10
CA ALA A 299 18.09 -63.71 9.85
C ALA A 299 18.65 -64.88 9.02
N ARG A 300 19.65 -64.63 8.16
CA ARG A 300 20.29 -65.67 7.34
C ARG A 300 21.26 -66.56 8.15
N ARG A 301 21.71 -66.10 9.31
CA ARG A 301 22.66 -66.81 10.19
C ARG A 301 22.14 -66.84 11.63
N PRO A 302 21.06 -67.58 11.91
CA PRO A 302 20.43 -67.57 13.22
C PRO A 302 21.28 -68.22 14.32
N ASP A 303 22.18 -69.13 13.94
CA ASP A 303 23.01 -69.91 14.87
C ASP A 303 24.39 -69.26 15.16
N ASP A 304 24.75 -68.21 14.40
CA ASP A 304 26.01 -67.49 14.58
C ASP A 304 25.85 -66.33 15.58
N PRO A 305 26.89 -66.00 16.36
CA PRO A 305 26.87 -64.79 17.18
C PRO A 305 26.66 -63.56 16.29
N ARG A 306 25.69 -62.71 16.65
CA ARG A 306 25.37 -61.50 15.90
C ARG A 306 26.59 -60.61 15.75
N MET A 307 26.87 -60.21 14.52
CA MET A 307 27.96 -59.30 14.21
C MET A 307 27.65 -57.91 14.80
N PRO A 308 28.64 -57.25 15.44
CA PRO A 308 28.45 -55.88 15.91
C PRO A 308 28.18 -54.94 14.74
N LEU A 309 27.41 -53.87 14.99
CA LEU A 309 26.96 -52.94 13.94
C LEU A 309 28.14 -52.27 13.23
N SER A 310 29.23 -51.99 13.94
CA SER A 310 30.47 -51.43 13.42
C SER A 310 31.11 -52.31 12.33
N ASP A 311 31.16 -53.62 12.55
CA ASP A 311 31.73 -54.56 11.59
C ASP A 311 30.78 -54.78 10.40
N PHE A 312 29.48 -54.85 10.68
CA PHE A 312 28.46 -54.97 9.63
C PHE A 312 28.45 -53.76 8.69
N LEU A 313 28.69 -52.54 9.19
CA LEU A 313 28.74 -51.34 8.35
C LEU A 313 29.83 -51.40 7.29
N LEU A 314 31.00 -51.97 7.62
CA LEU A 314 32.07 -52.15 6.65
C LEU A 314 31.61 -53.10 5.53
N GLU A 315 30.99 -54.22 5.89
CA GLU A 315 30.47 -55.18 4.92
C GLU A 315 29.37 -54.55 4.04
N TYR A 316 28.42 -53.85 4.65
CA TYR A 316 27.35 -53.13 3.95
C TYR A 316 27.90 -52.13 2.92
N PHE A 317 28.86 -51.29 3.31
CA PHE A 317 29.44 -50.32 2.38
C PHE A 317 30.31 -50.96 1.31
N THR A 318 31.06 -52.02 1.65
CA THR A 318 31.93 -52.71 0.67
C THR A 318 31.12 -53.49 -0.37
N GLN A 319 29.95 -54.03 0.01
CA GLN A 319 29.04 -54.68 -0.93
C GLN A 319 28.41 -53.68 -1.92
N ARG A 320 28.18 -52.43 -1.49
CA ARG A 320 27.53 -51.40 -2.32
C ARG A 320 28.50 -50.53 -3.10
N PHE A 321 29.72 -50.35 -2.61
CA PHE A 321 30.74 -49.51 -3.22
C PHE A 321 32.00 -50.32 -3.48
N SER A 322 32.40 -50.39 -4.75
CA SER A 322 33.62 -51.09 -5.18
C SER A 322 34.90 -50.33 -4.85
N LEU A 323 34.82 -49.01 -4.64
CA LEU A 323 35.96 -48.15 -4.35
C LEU A 323 36.09 -47.90 -2.84
N LYS A 324 37.26 -48.20 -2.27
CA LYS A 324 37.56 -47.94 -0.85
C LYS A 324 37.39 -46.47 -0.44
N GLN A 325 37.66 -45.55 -1.36
CA GLN A 325 37.44 -44.11 -1.14
C GLN A 325 35.96 -43.79 -0.91
N MET A 326 35.04 -44.43 -1.64
CA MET A 326 33.60 -44.22 -1.47
C MET A 326 33.10 -44.82 -0.16
N VAL A 327 33.64 -45.97 0.26
CA VAL A 327 33.35 -46.57 1.57
C VAL A 327 33.75 -45.61 2.69
N ALA A 328 34.95 -45.05 2.62
CA ALA A 328 35.40 -44.02 3.56
C ALA A 328 34.50 -42.77 3.49
N GLU A 329 34.21 -42.26 2.30
CA GLU A 329 33.36 -41.07 2.14
C GLU A 329 31.99 -41.25 2.82
N TRP A 330 31.31 -42.37 2.60
CA TRP A 330 30.04 -42.63 3.26
C TRP A 330 30.18 -42.88 4.76
N GLY A 331 31.24 -43.57 5.20
CA GLY A 331 31.50 -43.82 6.62
C GLY A 331 31.69 -42.52 7.43
N TYR A 332 32.54 -41.61 6.93
CA TYR A 332 32.81 -40.33 7.59
C TYR A 332 31.58 -39.43 7.59
N ASN A 333 30.91 -39.31 6.44
CA ASN A 333 29.71 -38.49 6.32
C ASN A 333 28.55 -39.00 7.19
N LEU A 334 28.37 -40.32 7.28
CA LEU A 334 27.32 -40.90 8.12
C LEU A 334 27.59 -40.65 9.60
N ILE A 335 28.83 -40.85 10.07
CA ILE A 335 29.18 -40.54 11.46
C ILE A 335 28.99 -39.06 11.77
N ASP A 336 29.46 -38.19 10.88
CA ASP A 336 29.36 -36.76 11.06
C ASP A 336 27.90 -36.30 11.11
N ALA A 337 27.05 -36.81 10.21
CA ALA A 337 25.61 -36.56 10.25
C ALA A 337 24.96 -37.09 11.54
N CYS A 338 25.30 -38.32 11.95
CA CYS A 338 24.81 -38.90 13.20
C CYS A 338 25.20 -38.09 14.44
N LYS A 339 26.40 -37.47 14.45
CA LYS A 339 26.82 -36.55 15.52
C LYS A 339 25.99 -35.27 15.52
N ARG A 340 25.79 -34.68 14.34
CA ARG A 340 25.05 -33.41 14.18
C ARG A 340 23.58 -33.56 14.57
N PHE A 341 22.96 -34.66 14.20
CA PHE A 341 21.54 -34.94 14.44
C PHE A 341 21.32 -35.86 15.66
N HIS A 342 22.27 -35.92 16.59
CA HIS A 342 22.18 -36.78 17.77
C HIS A 342 21.05 -36.35 18.74
N GLU A 343 20.82 -35.04 18.84
CA GLU A 343 19.86 -34.43 19.79
C GLU A 343 18.48 -34.16 19.18
N ASP A 344 18.30 -34.35 17.87
CA ASP A 344 17.01 -34.13 17.20
C ASP A 344 15.96 -35.17 17.65
N GLU A 345 14.71 -34.73 17.84
CA GLU A 345 13.58 -35.53 18.37
C GLU A 345 13.22 -36.79 17.54
N THR A 346 13.86 -37.01 16.39
CA THR A 346 13.76 -38.29 15.68
C THR A 346 14.61 -39.35 16.38
N GLU A 347 14.01 -40.08 17.32
CA GLU A 347 14.63 -41.09 18.21
C GLU A 347 15.59 -42.10 17.54
N ASN A 348 15.53 -42.29 16.21
CA ASN A 348 16.27 -43.32 15.50
C ASN A 348 17.75 -42.98 15.18
N VAL A 349 18.12 -41.71 15.01
CA VAL A 349 19.49 -41.34 14.60
C VAL A 349 20.46 -41.40 15.77
N GLY A 350 20.07 -40.82 16.92
CA GLY A 350 20.86 -40.88 18.16
C GLY A 350 21.06 -42.32 18.63
N MET A 351 19.99 -43.13 18.64
CA MET A 351 20.07 -44.55 19.00
C MET A 351 21.03 -45.34 18.09
N PHE A 352 20.96 -45.13 16.77
CA PHE A 352 21.87 -45.76 15.82
C PHE A 352 23.34 -45.40 16.12
N TYR A 353 23.60 -44.13 16.39
CA TYR A 353 24.94 -43.64 16.70
C TYR A 353 25.51 -44.22 18.01
N ASP A 354 24.68 -44.35 19.05
CA ASP A 354 25.09 -44.90 20.34
C ASP A 354 25.40 -46.40 20.27
N ILE A 355 24.63 -47.15 19.48
CA ILE A 355 24.90 -48.56 19.18
C ILE A 355 26.18 -48.68 18.38
N LEU A 356 26.41 -47.79 17.41
CA LEU A 356 27.60 -47.82 16.57
C LEU A 356 28.91 -47.55 17.34
N ARG A 357 28.86 -46.78 18.43
CA ARG A 357 30.04 -46.46 19.26
C ARG A 357 30.22 -47.39 20.47
N ASP A 358 29.42 -48.45 20.58
CA ASP A 358 29.38 -49.32 21.77
C ASP A 358 29.18 -48.54 23.09
N LYS A 359 28.63 -47.32 23.02
CA LYS A 359 28.32 -46.48 24.19
C LYS A 359 27.01 -46.87 24.84
N ALA A 360 26.14 -47.54 24.09
CA ALA A 360 24.97 -48.21 24.66
C ALA A 360 25.41 -49.46 25.45
N ARG A 361 25.73 -49.28 26.74
CA ARG A 361 25.67 -50.37 27.74
C ARG A 361 24.21 -50.80 27.95
N PHE A 362 23.54 -51.24 26.91
CA PHE A 362 22.23 -51.92 26.98
C PHE A 362 22.04 -52.82 25.74
N SER A 363 23.11 -53.49 25.31
CA SER A 363 22.98 -54.68 24.47
C SER A 363 22.39 -55.82 25.29
N ARG A 364 21.05 -55.90 25.24
CA ARG A 364 20.22 -57.12 25.37
C ARG A 364 18.77 -56.84 24.97
N ASN A 365 18.32 -55.57 24.93
CA ASN A 365 16.91 -55.23 24.68
C ASN A 365 16.62 -54.43 23.39
N ALA A 366 17.61 -53.82 22.72
CA ALA A 366 17.38 -53.16 21.43
C ALA A 366 17.00 -54.17 20.32
N ASP A 367 17.59 -55.36 20.39
CA ASP A 367 17.28 -56.48 19.51
C ASP A 367 15.90 -57.11 19.78
N ALA A 368 15.37 -56.95 20.99
CA ALA A 368 14.01 -57.35 21.31
C ALA A 368 12.97 -56.41 20.67
N LEU A 369 13.32 -55.17 20.29
CA LEU A 369 12.41 -54.22 19.65
C LEU A 369 12.25 -54.47 18.14
N ALA A 370 13.28 -54.97 17.45
CA ALA A 370 13.17 -55.38 16.06
C ALA A 370 12.39 -56.71 15.89
N THR A 371 12.51 -57.63 16.86
CA THR A 371 11.79 -58.92 16.83
C THR A 371 10.42 -58.89 17.54
N ARG A 372 10.14 -57.94 18.46
CA ARG A 372 8.80 -57.75 19.06
C ARG A 372 7.85 -56.86 18.27
N GLN A 373 8.28 -56.25 17.17
CA GLN A 373 7.35 -55.59 16.23
C GLN A 373 6.70 -56.56 15.22
N GLY A 374 6.78 -57.87 15.49
CA GLY A 374 5.79 -58.84 15.05
C GLY A 374 4.70 -58.99 16.11
N VAL A 375 3.48 -58.55 15.76
CA VAL A 375 2.20 -58.90 16.40
C VAL A 375 1.96 -58.31 17.79
N ASN A 376 1.15 -57.25 17.79
CA ASN A 376 0.25 -56.79 18.85
C ASN A 376 0.86 -56.38 20.21
N GLY A 377 0.97 -55.07 20.39
CA GLY A 377 0.75 -54.42 21.68
C GLY A 377 1.97 -53.77 22.31
N LEU A 378 2.13 -52.46 22.09
CA LEU A 378 2.67 -51.53 23.08
C LEU A 378 1.94 -50.17 22.96
N PRO A 379 1.73 -49.46 24.09
CA PRO A 379 1.08 -48.16 24.16
C PRO A 379 2.08 -47.04 23.86
N GLY A 380 1.61 -45.98 23.20
CA GLY A 380 2.43 -44.83 22.77
C GLY A 380 2.52 -44.75 21.25
N ALA A 381 1.40 -44.43 20.61
CA ALA A 381 1.27 -44.47 19.17
C ALA A 381 1.84 -43.20 18.50
N ILE A 382 2.84 -43.41 17.65
CA ILE A 382 3.03 -42.68 16.40
C ILE A 382 1.69 -42.67 15.66
N VAL A 383 1.17 -41.47 15.41
CA VAL A 383 -0.05 -41.27 14.63
C VAL A 383 0.25 -41.63 13.18
N ASN A 384 -0.29 -42.76 12.74
CA ASN A 384 -0.34 -43.17 11.34
C ASN A 384 -1.37 -42.27 10.60
N PRO A 385 -0.96 -41.46 9.61
CA PRO A 385 -1.84 -40.49 8.95
C PRO A 385 -2.94 -41.13 8.07
N TYR A 386 -3.01 -42.46 8.00
CA TYR A 386 -4.06 -43.19 7.29
C TYR A 386 -5.06 -43.93 8.20
N LYS A 387 -4.97 -43.79 9.53
CA LYS A 387 -5.94 -44.39 10.50
C LYS A 387 -6.84 -43.37 11.22
N THR A 388 -6.70 -42.09 10.94
CA THR A 388 -7.50 -40.99 11.51
C THR A 388 -8.98 -41.00 11.12
N PRO A 389 -9.42 -41.34 9.89
CA PRO A 389 -10.84 -41.18 9.53
C PRO A 389 -11.77 -42.18 10.21
N GLN A 390 -11.37 -43.44 10.39
CA GLN A 390 -12.22 -44.48 11.00
C GLN A 390 -12.43 -44.30 12.50
N ARG A 391 -11.41 -43.77 13.20
CA ARG A 391 -11.47 -43.57 14.66
C ARG A 391 -12.20 -42.28 15.02
N VAL A 392 -12.07 -41.23 14.21
CA VAL A 392 -12.88 -40.01 14.30
C VAL A 392 -14.34 -40.33 13.99
N ALA A 393 -14.62 -41.15 12.97
CA ALA A 393 -15.98 -41.63 12.64
C ALA A 393 -16.63 -42.41 13.80
N ALA A 394 -15.88 -43.31 14.46
CA ALA A 394 -16.39 -44.07 15.60
C ALA A 394 -16.71 -43.18 16.83
N LEU A 395 -15.87 -42.17 17.09
CA LEU A 395 -16.09 -41.21 18.19
C LEU A 395 -17.25 -40.24 17.88
N THR A 396 -17.42 -39.84 16.62
CA THR A 396 -18.57 -39.03 16.21
C THR A 396 -19.87 -39.80 16.27
N GLN A 397 -19.86 -41.10 15.93
CA GLN A 397 -21.04 -41.96 16.04
C GLN A 397 -21.43 -42.23 17.51
N ALA A 398 -20.45 -42.45 18.39
CA ALA A 398 -20.67 -42.57 19.83
C ALA A 398 -21.21 -41.28 20.47
N ALA A 399 -20.74 -40.11 20.01
CA ALA A 399 -21.26 -38.81 20.46
C ALA A 399 -22.70 -38.57 19.98
N LEU A 400 -23.06 -39.00 18.77
CA LEU A 400 -24.42 -38.96 18.22
C LEU A 400 -25.40 -39.88 18.97
N GLU A 401 -24.97 -41.08 19.35
CA GLU A 401 -25.79 -42.01 20.15
C GLU A 401 -26.03 -41.49 21.58
N GLN A 402 -25.06 -40.79 22.16
CA GLN A 402 -25.23 -40.11 23.46
C GLN A 402 -26.14 -38.88 23.37
N LEU A 403 -26.12 -38.17 22.25
CA LEU A 403 -27.04 -37.05 21.98
C LEU A 403 -28.49 -37.53 21.84
N ASN A 404 -28.70 -38.64 21.12
CA ASN A 404 -30.04 -39.20 20.87
C ASN A 404 -30.64 -39.92 22.09
N SER A 405 -29.83 -40.33 23.07
CA SER A 405 -30.29 -40.97 24.32
C SER A 405 -30.59 -39.96 25.45
N GLY A 406 -30.41 -38.66 25.22
CA GLY A 406 -30.77 -37.60 26.18
C GLY A 406 -29.89 -37.53 27.44
N SER A 407 -28.78 -38.28 27.50
CA SER A 407 -27.86 -38.29 28.65
C SER A 407 -26.72 -37.27 28.46
N GLY A 408 -27.06 -35.98 28.45
CA GLY A 408 -26.11 -34.86 28.34
C GLY A 408 -25.27 -34.65 29.60
N GLY A 409 -24.46 -35.64 29.99
CA GLY A 409 -23.56 -35.58 31.14
C GLY A 409 -22.09 -35.28 30.78
N PRO A 410 -21.19 -35.14 31.79
CA PRO A 410 -19.78 -34.74 31.63
C PRO A 410 -18.95 -35.58 30.66
N SER A 411 -19.39 -36.80 30.38
CA SER A 411 -18.78 -37.72 29.40
C SER A 411 -18.85 -37.18 27.97
N PHE A 412 -19.94 -36.49 27.62
CA PHE A 412 -20.13 -35.90 26.29
C PHE A 412 -19.14 -34.77 26.01
N LEU A 413 -18.96 -33.87 26.98
CA LEU A 413 -17.98 -32.76 26.88
C LEU A 413 -16.53 -33.28 26.82
N LYS A 414 -16.24 -34.40 27.49
CA LYS A 414 -14.93 -35.05 27.41
C LYS A 414 -14.66 -35.61 26.02
N SER A 415 -15.64 -36.30 25.43
CA SER A 415 -15.56 -36.82 24.06
C SER A 415 -15.45 -35.70 23.03
N LEU A 416 -16.19 -34.61 23.21
CA LEU A 416 -16.17 -33.45 22.30
C LEU A 416 -14.83 -32.72 22.35
N ARG A 417 -14.29 -32.48 23.55
CA ARG A 417 -12.97 -31.86 23.74
C ARG A 417 -11.83 -32.71 23.16
N GLU A 418 -11.93 -34.03 23.25
CA GLU A 418 -10.92 -34.93 22.68
C GLU A 418 -10.99 -34.99 21.15
N VAL A 419 -12.16 -34.74 20.54
CA VAL A 419 -12.30 -34.54 19.11
C VAL A 419 -11.72 -33.19 18.68
N THR A 420 -12.02 -32.09 19.38
CA THR A 420 -11.52 -30.74 19.06
C THR A 420 -9.99 -30.63 19.15
N LEU A 421 -9.36 -31.24 20.16
CA LEU A 421 -7.91 -31.23 20.33
C LEU A 421 -7.16 -32.04 19.25
N ARG A 422 -7.85 -32.93 18.52
CA ARG A 422 -7.23 -33.77 17.49
C ARG A 422 -7.53 -33.31 16.06
N THR A 423 -8.41 -32.32 15.87
CA THR A 423 -8.76 -31.74 14.56
C THR A 423 -8.08 -30.40 14.26
N GLU A 424 -7.13 -29.93 15.09
CA GLU A 424 -6.27 -28.77 14.77
C GLU A 424 -5.44 -28.97 13.47
N GLY A 425 -5.42 -30.19 12.92
CA GLY A 425 -5.04 -30.48 11.54
C GLY A 425 -6.24 -30.55 10.57
N GLY A 426 -6.96 -29.43 10.40
CA GLY A 426 -7.77 -29.12 9.20
C GLY A 426 -8.67 -30.20 8.59
N ASP A 427 -9.70 -30.68 9.31
CA ASP A 427 -10.81 -31.43 8.69
C ASP A 427 -12.01 -30.49 8.41
N PRO A 428 -12.38 -30.22 7.13
CA PRO A 428 -13.43 -29.25 6.77
C PRO A 428 -14.83 -29.56 7.31
N ARG A 429 -15.08 -30.80 7.72
CA ARG A 429 -16.41 -31.26 8.18
C ARG A 429 -16.78 -30.75 9.56
N PHE A 430 -15.84 -30.22 10.34
CA PHE A 430 -16.12 -29.67 11.67
C PHE A 430 -17.00 -28.40 11.61
N MET A 431 -16.89 -27.63 10.52
CA MET A 431 -17.70 -26.43 10.30
C MET A 431 -19.19 -26.73 10.08
N ASP A 432 -19.53 -27.92 9.58
CA ASP A 432 -20.91 -28.34 9.35
C ASP A 432 -21.67 -28.65 10.66
N TRP A 433 -20.96 -28.75 11.80
CA TRP A 433 -21.52 -29.17 13.10
C TRP A 433 -21.82 -27.98 14.02
N LEU A 434 -21.22 -26.83 13.73
CA LEU A 434 -21.44 -25.56 14.45
C LEU A 434 -22.91 -25.09 14.47
N PRO A 435 -23.69 -25.22 13.38
CA PRO A 435 -25.11 -24.83 13.39
C PRO A 435 -25.98 -25.70 14.30
N ILE A 436 -25.61 -26.98 14.51
CA ILE A 436 -26.38 -27.93 15.33
C ILE A 436 -26.17 -27.65 16.83
N LEU A 437 -24.96 -27.26 17.23
CA LEU A 437 -24.65 -26.85 18.60
C LEU A 437 -25.30 -25.51 18.98
N HIS A 438 -25.53 -24.62 18.00
CA HIS A 438 -26.12 -23.29 18.22
C HIS A 438 -27.65 -23.30 18.47
N HIS A 439 -28.32 -24.47 18.38
CA HIS A 439 -29.78 -24.59 18.48
C HIS A 439 -30.28 -25.46 19.66
N GLN A 440 -29.46 -25.72 20.67
CA GLN A 440 -29.89 -26.41 21.90
C GLN A 440 -29.90 -25.45 23.10
N PRO A 441 -31.08 -24.97 23.58
CA PRO A 441 -31.17 -23.95 24.61
C PRO A 441 -30.83 -24.42 26.04
N ARG A 442 -30.29 -25.65 26.20
CA ARG A 442 -30.21 -26.34 27.51
C ARG A 442 -28.80 -26.62 28.02
N LEU A 443 -27.76 -26.22 27.31
CA LEU A 443 -26.38 -26.33 27.78
C LEU A 443 -25.85 -24.92 28.02
N GLY A 444 -26.11 -24.38 29.21
CA GLY A 444 -25.71 -23.03 29.63
C GLY A 444 -24.19 -22.86 29.77
N VAL A 445 -23.45 -22.97 28.67
CA VAL A 445 -22.01 -22.71 28.58
C VAL A 445 -21.75 -21.85 27.36
N ASP A 446 -21.22 -20.65 27.60
CA ASP A 446 -20.85 -19.67 26.57
C ASP A 446 -19.61 -20.15 25.81
N VAL A 447 -19.80 -20.56 24.56
CA VAL A 447 -18.76 -21.19 23.71
C VAL A 447 -17.80 -20.16 23.11
N THR A 448 -17.91 -18.87 23.48
CA THR A 448 -17.04 -17.80 22.97
C THR A 448 -15.68 -17.69 23.68
N ARG A 449 -15.40 -18.56 24.66
CA ARG A 449 -14.08 -18.65 25.34
C ARG A 449 -13.51 -20.06 25.27
N VAL A 450 -12.95 -20.42 24.13
CA VAL A 450 -11.86 -21.42 24.00
C VAL A 450 -10.84 -20.87 23.03
#